data_AF-A0A3A5SHK6-F1
#
_entry.id   AF-A0A3A5SHK6-F1
#
_cell.length_a   1.000
_cell.length_b   1.000
_cell.length_c   1.000
_cell.angle_alpha   90.00
_cell.angle_beta   90.00
_cell.angle_gamma   90.00
#
_symmetry.space_group_name_H-M   'P 1'
#
loop_
_entity.id
_entity.type
_entity.pdbx_description
1 polymer ?
#
loop_
_entity_poly.entity_id
_entity_poly.type
_entity_poly.pdbx_seq_one_letter_code
_entity_poly.pdbx_strand_id
1 'polypeptide(L)'
;MKKMSVVLGLLLAVLVMGCGIYESYGFDYKQLSSIERGMSFKEVCTILGEPAFRDLNKEGEAWTFRAYTPAGWSAVKVWFKDGKVDEMKSYLEDTYPVTTSRDKSFMNEKKESSDKSSETKVIVSPEGKHYIKMGSVVVTPEGKHIIVP
;
A
#
# COMPACT_ATOMS: atom_id res chain seq x y z
N MET A 1 -26.87 35.47 39.64
CA MET A 1 -26.23 35.60 38.30
C MET A 1 -24.98 34.73 38.11
N LYS A 2 -24.12 34.50 39.13
CA LYS A 2 -22.91 33.64 39.00
C LYS A 2 -23.16 32.16 38.61
N LYS A 3 -24.30 31.58 39.00
CA LYS A 3 -24.60 30.14 38.77
C LYS A 3 -24.97 29.82 37.32
N MET A 4 -25.55 30.77 36.58
CA MET A 4 -25.97 30.57 35.18
C MET A 4 -24.78 30.62 34.22
N SER A 5 -23.75 31.40 34.54
CA SER A 5 -22.50 31.47 33.75
C SER A 5 -21.69 30.17 33.81
N VAL A 6 -21.70 29.47 34.95
CA VAL A 6 -21.02 28.17 35.09
C VAL A 6 -21.74 27.08 34.31
N VAL A 7 -23.08 27.05 34.34
CA VAL A 7 -23.89 26.08 33.57
C VAL A 7 -23.73 26.30 32.07
N LEU A 8 -23.69 27.56 31.61
CA LEU A 8 -23.48 27.90 30.21
C LEU A 8 -22.07 27.55 29.73
N GLY A 9 -21.06 27.76 30.58
CA GLY A 9 -19.68 27.35 30.31
C GLY A 9 -19.51 25.82 30.24
N LEU A 10 -20.20 25.08 31.10
CA LEU A 10 -20.20 23.62 31.07
C LEU A 10 -20.86 23.05 29.82
N LEU A 11 -21.98 23.64 29.38
CA LEU A 11 -22.70 23.27 28.15
C LEU A 11 -21.85 23.53 26.89
N LEU A 12 -21.13 24.66 26.85
CA LEU A 12 -20.17 24.95 25.77
C LEU A 12 -19.00 23.95 25.74
N ALA A 13 -18.50 23.53 26.89
CA ALA A 13 -17.45 22.51 26.96
C ALA A 13 -17.92 21.13 26.45
N VAL A 14 -19.18 20.75 26.68
CA VAL A 14 -19.76 19.49 26.17
C VAL A 14 -19.95 19.53 24.65
N LEU A 15 -20.28 20.69 24.07
CA LEU A 15 -20.45 20.83 22.62
C LEU A 15 -19.12 20.81 21.85
N VAL A 16 -18.02 21.27 22.46
CA VAL A 16 -16.68 21.25 21.83
C VAL A 16 -16.04 19.85 21.85
N MET A 17 -16.48 18.94 22.71
CA MET A 17 -16.01 17.54 22.74
C MET A 17 -16.68 16.63 21.69
N GLY A 18 -17.55 17.16 20.83
CA GLY A 18 -18.30 16.41 19.81
C GLY A 18 -17.76 16.51 18.37
N CYS A 19 -16.50 16.90 18.15
CA CYS A 19 -15.93 16.86 16.81
C CYS A 19 -15.51 15.43 16.44
N GLY A 20 -16.19 14.85 15.45
CA GLY A 20 -15.58 13.81 14.61
C GLY A 20 -16.15 12.41 14.77
N ILE A 21 -17.47 12.23 14.67
CA ILE A 21 -17.99 10.97 14.12
C ILE A 21 -18.57 11.28 12.74
N TYR A 22 -17.69 11.69 11.82
CA TYR A 22 -17.98 11.48 10.41
C TYR A 22 -17.74 9.99 10.19
N GLU A 23 -18.82 9.22 10.08
CA GLU A 23 -18.80 7.84 9.57
C GLU A 23 -18.42 7.89 8.07
N SER A 24 -17.23 8.40 7.77
CA SER A 24 -16.57 8.20 6.49
C SER A 24 -15.89 6.85 6.58
N TYR A 25 -16.37 5.91 5.77
CA TYR A 25 -15.75 4.60 5.66
C TYR A 25 -14.40 4.76 4.96
N GLY A 26 -13.31 4.64 5.74
CA GLY A 26 -11.95 4.78 5.21
C GLY A 26 -11.60 6.21 4.82
N PHE A 27 -10.52 6.36 4.05
CA PHE A 27 -10.14 7.63 3.44
C PHE A 27 -10.83 7.80 2.10
N ASP A 28 -11.56 8.90 1.91
CA ASP A 28 -12.17 9.19 0.63
C ASP A 28 -11.15 9.70 -0.40
N TYR A 29 -11.50 9.61 -1.69
CA TYR A 29 -10.59 10.04 -2.76
C TYR A 29 -10.22 11.53 -2.67
N LYS A 30 -11.12 12.40 -2.21
CA LYS A 30 -10.83 13.84 -2.11
C LYS A 30 -9.76 14.09 -1.05
N GLN A 31 -9.86 13.45 0.11
CA GLN A 31 -8.83 13.48 1.17
C GLN A 31 -7.48 12.97 0.66
N LEU A 32 -7.47 11.87 -0.08
CA LEU A 32 -6.22 11.33 -0.63
C LEU A 32 -5.61 12.24 -1.71
N SER A 33 -6.46 12.80 -2.59
CA SER A 33 -6.03 13.67 -3.68
C SER A 33 -5.53 15.04 -3.22
N SER A 34 -5.90 15.48 -2.02
CA SER A 34 -5.41 16.73 -1.44
C SER A 34 -4.04 16.61 -0.78
N ILE A 35 -3.49 15.39 -0.65
CA ILE A 35 -2.11 15.19 -0.18
C ILE A 35 -1.17 15.39 -1.36
N GLU A 36 -0.33 16.42 -1.28
CA GLU A 36 0.64 16.77 -2.31
C GLU A 36 2.07 16.61 -1.81
N ARG A 37 3.01 16.39 -2.74
CA ARG A 37 4.45 16.46 -2.44
C ARG A 37 4.79 17.84 -1.88
N GLY A 38 5.71 17.89 -0.92
CA GLY A 38 6.11 19.15 -0.27
C GLY A 38 5.28 19.55 0.94
N MET A 39 4.14 18.89 1.19
CA MET A 39 3.36 19.10 2.41
C MET A 39 4.16 18.71 3.66
N SER A 40 3.92 19.42 4.76
CA SER A 40 4.46 19.08 6.07
C SER A 40 3.64 17.98 6.74
N PHE A 41 4.25 17.29 7.70
CA PHE A 41 3.57 16.28 8.51
C PHE A 41 2.29 16.82 9.20
N LYS A 42 2.30 18.08 9.64
CA LYS A 42 1.13 18.72 10.27
C LYS A 42 -0.03 18.92 9.31
N GLU A 43 0.26 19.30 8.07
CA GLU A 43 -0.76 19.44 7.01
C GLU A 43 -1.38 18.07 6.69
N VAL A 44 -0.54 17.04 6.59
CA VAL A 44 -1.01 15.65 6.39
C VAL A 44 -1.91 15.20 7.54
N CYS A 45 -1.53 15.44 8.79
CA CYS A 45 -2.37 15.08 9.95
C CYS A 45 -3.69 15.86 9.99
N THR A 46 -3.73 17.07 9.43
CA THR A 46 -4.98 17.85 9.32
C THR A 46 -5.96 17.20 8.34
N ILE A 47 -5.46 16.47 7.34
CA ILE A 47 -6.27 15.81 6.30
C ILE A 47 -6.62 14.37 6.68
N LEU A 48 -5.65 13.61 7.19
CA LEU A 48 -5.76 12.16 7.45
C LEU A 48 -5.97 11.81 8.93
N GLY A 49 -5.91 12.79 9.85
CA GLY A 49 -5.98 12.56 11.29
C GLY A 49 -4.66 12.09 11.89
N GLU A 50 -4.72 11.40 13.03
CA GLU A 50 -3.53 10.90 13.73
C GLU A 50 -2.99 9.62 13.06
N PRO A 51 -1.65 9.46 12.93
CA PRO A 51 -1.08 8.23 12.40
C PRO A 51 -1.14 7.09 13.41
N ALA A 52 -1.28 5.86 12.90
CA ALA A 52 -1.26 4.63 13.69
C ALA A 52 0.16 4.09 13.92
N PHE A 53 1.05 4.23 12.94
CA PHE A 53 2.42 3.69 13.01
C PHE A 53 3.46 4.65 12.42
N ARG A 54 4.70 4.54 12.91
CA ARG A 54 5.88 5.26 12.40
C ARG A 54 6.95 4.25 12.02
N ASP A 55 7.43 4.34 10.78
CA ASP A 55 8.64 3.68 10.31
C ASP A 55 9.77 4.70 10.28
N LEU A 56 10.87 4.43 10.97
CA LEU A 56 12.08 5.25 10.92
C LEU A 56 13.28 4.34 10.67
N ASN A 57 13.74 4.32 9.42
CA ASN A 57 14.80 3.43 8.97
C ASN A 57 15.81 4.17 8.07
N LYS A 58 16.77 3.43 7.48
CA LYS A 58 17.82 4.01 6.63
C LYS A 58 17.31 4.57 5.30
N GLU A 59 16.13 4.15 4.86
CA GLU A 59 15.50 4.57 3.60
C GLU A 59 14.72 5.88 3.78
N GLY A 60 14.34 6.20 5.02
CA GLY A 60 13.68 7.45 5.37
C GLY A 60 12.71 7.28 6.53
N GLU A 61 11.85 8.28 6.68
CA GLU A 61 10.76 8.28 7.65
C GLU A 61 9.43 8.12 6.94
N ALA A 62 8.59 7.21 7.41
CA ALA A 62 7.23 7.05 6.91
C ALA A 62 6.22 6.94 8.06
N TRP A 63 5.01 7.43 7.80
CA TRP A 63 3.90 7.37 8.74
C TRP A 63 2.70 6.69 8.10
N THR A 64 2.07 5.78 8.84
CA THR A 64 0.89 5.04 8.38
C THR A 64 -0.33 5.52 9.12
N PHE A 65 -1.33 6.00 8.38
CA PHE A 65 -2.65 6.40 8.87
C PHE A 65 -3.63 5.27 8.59
N ARG A 66 -4.57 5.02 9.50
CA ARG A 66 -5.58 3.97 9.36
C ARG A 66 -6.97 4.53 9.62
N ALA A 67 -7.91 4.14 8.76
CA ALA A 67 -9.33 4.41 8.93
C ALA A 67 -10.12 3.10 8.75
N TYR A 68 -11.14 2.90 9.57
CA TYR A 68 -11.95 1.68 9.51
C TYR A 68 -12.92 1.70 8.32
N THR A 69 -13.08 0.55 7.66
CA THR A 69 -14.05 0.31 6.59
C THR A 69 -14.79 -1.00 6.86
N PRO A 70 -15.95 -1.28 6.23
CA PRO A 70 -16.64 -2.55 6.40
C PRO A 70 -15.85 -3.74 5.82
N ALA A 71 -14.94 -3.48 4.89
CA ALA A 71 -14.07 -4.48 4.27
C ALA A 71 -12.75 -4.71 5.04
N GLY A 72 -12.48 -3.91 6.07
CA GLY A 72 -11.26 -3.96 6.87
C GLY A 72 -10.66 -2.58 7.12
N TRP A 73 -9.35 -2.46 7.18
CA TRP A 73 -8.69 -1.17 7.40
C TRP A 73 -8.29 -0.53 6.08
N SER A 74 -8.62 0.74 5.87
CA SER A 74 -7.96 1.56 4.85
C SER A 74 -6.67 2.12 5.45
N ALA A 75 -5.54 1.87 4.79
CA ALA A 75 -4.24 2.32 5.23
C ALA A 75 -3.63 3.30 4.20
N VAL A 76 -3.03 4.37 4.69
CA VAL A 76 -2.27 5.33 3.89
C VAL A 76 -0.88 5.45 4.49
N LYS A 77 0.14 5.06 3.73
CA LYS A 77 1.54 5.25 4.12
C LYS A 77 2.10 6.47 3.38
N VAL A 78 2.68 7.39 4.12
CA VAL A 78 3.26 8.64 3.63
C VAL A 78 4.74 8.68 4.00
N TRP A 79 5.61 8.82 3.00
CA TRP A 79 7.06 8.95 3.20
C TRP A 79 7.45 10.42 3.18
N PHE A 80 8.37 10.76 4.08
CA PHE A 80 8.90 12.10 4.24
C PHE A 80 10.39 12.14 3.92
N LYS A 81 10.79 13.18 3.18
CA LYS A 81 12.17 13.56 2.93
C LYS A 81 12.34 15.02 3.34
N ASP A 82 13.36 15.30 4.16
CA ASP A 82 13.61 16.64 4.69
C ASP A 82 12.37 17.27 5.38
N GLY A 83 11.58 16.44 6.07
CA GLY A 83 10.35 16.85 6.76
C GLY A 83 9.15 17.16 5.85
N LYS A 84 9.26 16.87 4.55
CA LYS A 84 8.22 17.11 3.55
C LYS A 84 7.76 15.82 2.87
N VAL A 85 6.50 15.74 2.46
CA VAL A 85 5.95 14.59 1.73
C VAL A 85 6.71 14.39 0.43
N ASP A 86 7.20 13.17 0.21
CA ASP A 86 7.90 12.75 -1.00
C ASP A 86 7.09 11.71 -1.80
N GLU A 87 6.49 10.75 -1.08
CA GLU A 87 5.67 9.68 -1.65
C GLU A 87 4.47 9.35 -0.75
N MET A 88 3.38 8.90 -1.35
CA MET A 88 2.22 8.35 -0.65
C MET A 88 1.73 7.08 -1.37
N LYS A 89 1.29 6.09 -0.60
CA LYS A 89 0.53 4.93 -1.09
C LYS A 89 -0.69 4.68 -0.20
N SER A 90 -1.83 4.44 -0.81
CA SER A 90 -3.05 3.98 -0.13
C SER A 90 -3.38 2.54 -0.54
N TYR A 91 -3.91 1.75 0.40
CA TYR A 91 -4.31 0.36 0.18
C TYR A 91 -5.37 -0.07 1.20
N LEU A 92 -6.11 -1.13 0.88
CA LEU A 92 -6.94 -1.84 1.84
C LEU A 92 -6.10 -2.92 2.51
N GLU A 93 -6.26 -3.04 3.82
CA GLU A 93 -5.63 -4.04 4.65
C GLU A 93 -6.71 -5.00 5.14
N ASP A 94 -6.61 -6.24 4.66
CA ASP A 94 -7.56 -7.29 5.00
C ASP A 94 -7.51 -7.56 6.51
N THR A 95 -8.68 -7.48 7.15
CA THR A 95 -8.80 -7.89 8.56
C THR A 95 -9.16 -9.36 8.56
N TYR A 96 -8.23 -10.24 8.93
CA TYR A 96 -8.55 -11.67 9.08
C TYR A 96 -8.42 -12.13 10.53
N PRO A 97 -9.28 -13.08 10.94
CA PRO A 97 -8.78 -14.44 11.08
C PRO A 97 -9.47 -15.40 10.10
N VAL A 98 -8.69 -16.04 9.21
CA VAL A 98 -9.20 -17.04 8.27
C VAL A 98 -9.73 -18.22 9.08
N THR A 99 -11.03 -18.44 9.09
CA THR A 99 -11.59 -19.73 9.52
C THR A 99 -12.54 -20.31 8.46
N THR A 100 -12.05 -21.41 7.88
CA THR A 100 -12.75 -22.58 7.32
C THR A 100 -13.53 -22.51 6.01
N SER A 101 -12.83 -22.98 4.95
CA SER A 101 -13.25 -23.91 3.87
C SER A 101 -14.39 -23.56 2.89
N ARG A 102 -14.10 -23.80 1.59
CA ARG A 102 -14.87 -23.52 0.34
C ARG A 102 -14.76 -22.05 -0.07
N ASP A 103 -14.09 -21.63 -1.13
CA ASP A 103 -13.67 -22.31 -2.34
C ASP A 103 -12.25 -21.87 -2.72
N LYS A 104 -11.33 -22.83 -2.75
CA LYS A 104 -10.09 -22.69 -3.53
C LYS A 104 -10.38 -23.18 -4.95
N SER A 105 -11.10 -22.40 -5.74
CA SER A 105 -11.05 -22.53 -7.20
C SER A 105 -11.79 -21.36 -7.86
N PHE A 106 -11.11 -20.72 -8.83
CA PHE A 106 -11.60 -19.69 -9.76
C PHE A 106 -11.76 -18.29 -9.12
N MET A 107 -10.93 -17.27 -9.35
CA MET A 107 -10.03 -16.94 -10.45
C MET A 107 -8.68 -16.49 -9.87
N ASN A 108 -7.65 -17.22 -10.29
CA ASN A 108 -6.27 -16.82 -10.21
C ASN A 108 -6.07 -15.68 -11.22
N GLU A 109 -6.31 -14.41 -10.83
CA GLU A 109 -5.67 -13.28 -11.50
C GLU A 109 -4.19 -13.31 -11.13
N LYS A 110 -3.54 -14.19 -11.87
CA LYS A 110 -2.15 -14.23 -12.27
C LYS A 110 -1.47 -12.86 -12.16
N LYS A 111 -1.05 -12.48 -10.96
CA LYS A 111 0.28 -11.88 -10.77
C LYS A 111 1.29 -12.99 -11.07
N GLU A 112 1.48 -13.27 -12.35
CA GLU A 112 2.82 -13.62 -12.79
C GLU A 112 3.66 -12.37 -12.51
N SER A 113 4.27 -12.34 -11.34
CA SER A 113 5.62 -11.82 -11.23
C SER A 113 6.39 -12.51 -12.35
N SER A 114 6.53 -11.84 -13.49
CA SER A 114 7.51 -12.22 -14.49
C SER A 114 8.87 -11.87 -13.92
N ASP A 115 9.29 -12.61 -12.89
CA ASP A 115 10.67 -13.03 -12.76
C ASP A 115 10.91 -14.06 -13.87
N LYS A 116 10.71 -13.63 -15.12
CA LYS A 116 11.28 -14.28 -16.27
C LYS A 116 12.74 -13.91 -16.13
N SER A 117 13.48 -14.70 -15.35
CA SER A 117 14.93 -14.55 -15.31
C SER A 117 15.35 -14.60 -16.78
N SER A 118 15.82 -13.47 -17.27
CA SER A 118 16.44 -13.34 -18.58
C SER A 118 17.83 -13.98 -18.55
N GLU A 119 17.93 -15.10 -17.84
CA GLU A 119 19.15 -15.84 -17.64
C GLU A 119 19.42 -16.60 -18.93
N THR A 120 20.27 -16.01 -19.75
CA THR A 120 20.77 -16.66 -20.94
C THR A 120 21.69 -17.80 -20.50
N LYS A 121 21.31 -19.04 -20.79
CA LYS A 121 22.11 -20.22 -20.46
C LYS A 121 22.69 -20.83 -21.71
N VAL A 122 24.00 -21.09 -21.68
CA VAL A 122 24.69 -21.87 -22.71
C VAL A 122 24.73 -23.32 -22.23
N ILE A 123 24.15 -24.22 -23.02
CA ILE A 123 24.09 -25.66 -22.74
C ILE A 123 25.02 -26.34 -23.75
N VAL A 124 25.94 -27.18 -23.24
CA VAL A 124 26.85 -27.98 -24.08
C VAL A 124 26.38 -29.42 -24.00
N SER A 125 26.09 -30.04 -25.15
CA SER A 125 25.71 -31.45 -25.20
C SER A 125 26.93 -32.36 -24.99
N PRO A 126 26.73 -33.63 -24.62
CA PRO A 126 27.82 -34.63 -24.56
C PRO A 126 28.63 -34.75 -25.86
N GLU A 127 28.02 -34.41 -27.00
CA GLU A 127 28.65 -34.40 -28.32
C GLU A 127 29.39 -33.08 -28.64
N GLY A 128 29.47 -32.15 -27.68
CA GLY A 128 30.18 -30.87 -27.82
C GLY A 128 29.39 -29.78 -28.56
N LYS A 129 28.09 -29.98 -28.82
CA LYS A 129 27.25 -28.98 -29.49
C LYS A 129 26.75 -27.92 -28.50
N HIS A 130 26.79 -26.66 -28.92
CA HIS A 130 26.39 -25.52 -28.08
C HIS A 130 24.96 -25.07 -28.40
N TYR A 131 24.14 -24.91 -27.36
CA TYR A 131 22.77 -24.42 -27.43
C TYR A 131 22.61 -23.20 -26.54
N ILE A 132 21.91 -22.17 -27.03
CA ILE A 132 21.67 -20.94 -26.27
C ILE A 132 20.18 -20.90 -25.89
N LYS A 133 19.89 -20.95 -24.59
CA LYS A 133 18.53 -20.83 -24.06
C LYS A 133 18.30 -19.41 -23.55
N MET A 134 17.32 -18.73 -24.13
CA MET A 134 16.87 -17.38 -23.77
C MET A 134 15.39 -17.45 -23.41
N GLY A 135 15.07 -17.70 -22.13
CA GLY A 135 13.71 -17.95 -21.69
C GLY A 135 13.12 -19.20 -22.35
N SER A 136 12.07 -19.02 -23.16
CA SER A 136 11.39 -20.09 -23.92
C SER A 136 12.00 -20.35 -25.29
N VAL A 137 13.02 -19.59 -25.71
CA VAL A 137 13.68 -19.77 -27.02
C VAL A 137 14.99 -20.53 -26.83
N VAL A 138 15.22 -21.54 -27.67
CA VAL A 138 16.50 -22.26 -27.77
C VAL A 138 17.06 -22.08 -29.18
N VAL A 139 18.29 -21.61 -29.27
CA VAL A 139 19.07 -21.53 -30.51
C VAL A 139 19.90 -22.80 -30.63
N THR A 140 19.72 -23.51 -31.73
CA THR A 140 20.49 -24.71 -32.09
C THR A 140 21.85 -24.35 -32.72
N PRO A 141 22.84 -25.25 -32.72
CA PRO A 141 24.12 -25.05 -33.40
C PRO A 141 23.96 -24.69 -34.88
N GLU A 142 22.89 -25.16 -35.51
CA GLU A 142 22.55 -24.91 -36.90
C GLU A 142 21.83 -23.57 -37.12
N GLY A 143 21.69 -22.74 -36.08
CA GLY A 143 21.10 -21.40 -36.13
C GLY A 143 19.56 -21.38 -36.11
N LYS A 144 18.91 -22.53 -35.96
CA LYS A 144 17.44 -22.61 -35.88
C LYS A 144 16.94 -22.25 -34.49
N HIS A 145 15.87 -21.48 -34.43
CA HIS A 145 15.18 -21.10 -33.20
C HIS A 145 14.03 -22.08 -32.92
N ILE A 146 14.00 -22.61 -31.70
CA ILE A 146 12.95 -23.52 -31.21
C ILE A 146 12.27 -22.85 -30.01
N ILE A 147 10.94 -22.84 -30.00
CA ILE A 147 10.15 -22.37 -28.87
C ILE A 147 9.77 -23.58 -28.02
N VAL A 148 10.22 -23.61 -26.78
CA VAL A 148 9.87 -24.64 -25.80
C VAL A 148 8.74 -24.07 -24.93
N PRO A 149 7.55 -24.71 -24.91
CA PRO A 149 6.42 -24.27 -24.08
C PRO A 149 6.71 -24.42 -22.58
#